data_AF-Q6P886-F1
#
_entry.id   AF-Q6P886-F1
#
_cell.length_a   1.000
_cell.length_b   1.000
_cell.length_c   1.000
_cell.angle_alpha   90.00
_cell.angle_beta   90.00
_cell.angle_gamma   90.00
#
_symmetry.space_group_name_H-M   'P 1'
#
loop_
_entity.id
_entity.type
_entity.pdbx_description
1 polymer ?
#
loop_
_entity_poly.entity_id
_entity_poly.type
_entity_poly.pdbx_seq_one_letter_code
_entity_poly.pdbx_strand_id
1 'polypeptide(L)'
;MKIAVEGCCHGELDKIYETIQFLEKKENTKVDLLLCCGDFQAVRNEGDMKCMAVPQKYRQMQTFYKYYSGEKLAPILTIFIGGNHEASNYLQELPYGGWVAPNIYYVGYAGVVKYRGVRIGGISGIFKSHDYRKGHFERPPYSKDTVRSAYHVRNIEVFRLKQLKEPMDIFMSHDWPRSIYHYGNKKQLLKKKDFFRQEVENNTLGSPAASELLLHIQPSYWFSAHLHVKFAAFMQHQTNVEGEIPKATKFLALDKCLPHREFLQIVDVEHDPGKPDCLEYDLEWLAVLKATKDLLNITSKTWNMPENNGLHSRWDFSASEKTKREILDDLGHDIKIPCNFCMTTACYDPNNPQYKRVATHIVNPQTTEFCARLGLVDLNAKIRQHEEEGDIDITEDNEADSIGSAEDPGEYSTDTSLLSTSINPDEIALEDDDDQEDEGMAEKLGEPSPDYTPDLSINFSNIRVLPDSMAVSSDDATDSTNDELDRSESSQTEGEGKQSNRPLKRMSNENGSGGVKIKRRNQAIYQAKDDEDE
;
A
#
# COMPACT_ATOMS: atom_id res chain seq x y z
N MET A 1 -12.70 -4.55 -21.91
CA MET A 1 -11.30 -5.01 -21.84
C MET A 1 -11.12 -6.05 -20.75
N LYS A 2 -10.10 -6.90 -20.87
CA LYS A 2 -9.66 -7.78 -19.77
C LYS A 2 -8.52 -7.13 -19.01
N ILE A 3 -8.65 -7.05 -17.70
CA ILE A 3 -7.63 -6.51 -16.80
C ILE A 3 -7.14 -7.65 -15.90
N ALA A 4 -5.84 -7.88 -15.82
CA ALA A 4 -5.26 -8.69 -14.76
C ALA A 4 -5.08 -7.79 -13.53
N VAL A 5 -5.63 -8.20 -12.39
CA VAL A 5 -5.38 -7.58 -11.08
C VAL A 5 -4.42 -8.49 -10.33
N GLU A 6 -3.43 -7.88 -9.68
CA GLU A 6 -2.34 -8.53 -8.96
C GLU A 6 -2.22 -7.94 -7.55
N GLY A 7 -1.93 -8.79 -6.56
CA GLY A 7 -1.87 -8.42 -5.15
C GLY A 7 -0.56 -7.74 -4.73
N CYS A 8 0.31 -8.50 -4.05
CA CYS A 8 1.66 -8.07 -3.69
C CYS A 8 2.70 -8.76 -4.58
N CYS A 9 3.38 -7.96 -5.40
CA CYS A 9 4.33 -8.45 -6.41
C CYS A 9 5.62 -9.02 -5.79
N HIS A 10 6.17 -8.37 -4.78
CA HIS A 10 7.51 -8.62 -4.21
C HIS A 10 8.64 -8.76 -5.26
N GLY A 11 8.54 -7.98 -6.34
CA GLY A 11 9.49 -8.00 -7.46
C GLY A 11 9.41 -9.24 -8.37
N GLU A 12 8.44 -10.15 -8.17
CA GLU A 12 8.24 -11.39 -8.95
C GLU A 12 7.61 -11.14 -10.34
N LEU A 13 7.97 -10.01 -10.95
CA LEU A 13 7.35 -9.45 -12.14
C LEU A 13 7.41 -10.38 -13.36
N ASP A 14 8.50 -11.14 -13.50
CA ASP A 14 8.62 -12.21 -14.50
C ASP A 14 7.54 -13.30 -14.32
N LYS A 15 7.36 -13.82 -13.10
CA LYS A 15 6.37 -14.87 -12.80
C LYS A 15 4.94 -14.37 -13.02
N ILE A 16 4.68 -13.10 -12.73
CA ILE A 16 3.40 -12.44 -13.00
C ILE A 16 3.13 -12.40 -14.51
N TYR A 17 4.08 -11.91 -15.33
CA TYR A 17 3.91 -11.88 -16.79
C TYR A 17 3.85 -13.27 -17.43
N GLU A 18 4.64 -14.24 -16.95
CA GLU A 18 4.57 -15.64 -17.40
C GLU A 18 3.20 -16.27 -17.10
N THR A 19 2.64 -15.99 -15.91
CA THR A 19 1.30 -16.44 -15.52
C THR A 19 0.22 -15.82 -16.41
N ILE A 20 0.30 -14.52 -16.70
CA ILE A 20 -0.64 -13.83 -17.60
C ILE A 20 -0.57 -14.45 -19.01
N GLN A 21 0.63 -14.59 -19.58
CA GLN A 21 0.80 -15.21 -20.90
C GLN A 21 0.33 -16.66 -20.95
N PHE A 22 0.44 -17.42 -19.85
CA PHE A 22 -0.10 -18.77 -19.76
C PHE A 22 -1.64 -18.76 -19.78
N LEU A 23 -2.28 -17.85 -19.05
CA LEU A 23 -3.73 -17.68 -19.07
C LEU A 23 -4.25 -17.22 -20.44
N GLU A 24 -3.61 -16.25 -21.08
CA GLU A 24 -3.91 -15.81 -22.45
C GLU A 24 -3.92 -16.98 -23.45
N LYS A 25 -2.86 -17.80 -23.43
CA LYS A 25 -2.72 -19.00 -24.29
C LYS A 25 -3.76 -20.08 -23.96
N LYS A 26 -4.06 -20.28 -22.68
CA LYS A 26 -5.00 -21.31 -22.20
C LYS A 26 -6.46 -20.97 -22.50
N GLU A 27 -6.82 -19.70 -22.39
CA GLU A 27 -8.21 -19.21 -22.55
C GLU A 27 -8.47 -18.62 -23.95
N ASN A 28 -7.45 -18.62 -24.82
CA ASN A 28 -7.45 -18.01 -26.15
C ASN A 28 -7.98 -16.57 -26.11
N THR A 29 -7.40 -15.77 -25.22
CA THR A 29 -7.80 -14.40 -24.95
C THR A 29 -6.58 -13.50 -24.81
N LYS A 30 -6.79 -12.18 -24.85
CA LYS A 30 -5.75 -11.18 -24.59
C LYS A 30 -6.11 -10.44 -23.30
N VAL A 31 -5.12 -10.17 -22.47
CA VAL A 31 -5.25 -9.20 -21.36
C VAL A 31 -4.75 -7.84 -21.86
N ASP A 32 -5.55 -6.80 -21.63
CA ASP A 32 -5.30 -5.46 -22.14
C ASP A 32 -4.43 -4.61 -21.19
N LEU A 33 -4.52 -4.87 -19.89
CA LEU A 33 -3.91 -4.09 -18.81
C LEU A 33 -3.57 -4.99 -17.60
N LEU A 34 -2.46 -4.70 -16.92
CA LEU A 34 -2.12 -5.23 -15.59
C LEU A 34 -2.21 -4.10 -14.54
N LEU A 35 -2.88 -4.38 -13.42
CA LEU A 35 -2.96 -3.53 -12.24
C LEU A 35 -2.32 -4.23 -11.04
N CYS A 36 -1.20 -3.71 -10.53
CA CYS A 36 -0.51 -4.22 -9.34
C CYS A 36 -0.84 -3.36 -8.11
N CYS A 37 -1.32 -3.99 -7.04
CA CYS A 37 -1.81 -3.32 -5.84
C CYS A 37 -0.73 -3.00 -4.79
N GLY A 38 0.56 -3.06 -5.15
CA GLY A 38 1.69 -2.62 -4.32
C GLY A 38 2.65 -3.73 -3.93
N ASP A 39 3.60 -3.39 -3.05
CA ASP A 39 4.84 -4.15 -2.84
C ASP A 39 5.51 -4.51 -4.18
N PHE A 40 5.56 -3.53 -5.10
CA PHE A 40 6.02 -3.72 -6.46
C PHE A 40 7.53 -3.97 -6.52
N GLN A 41 8.29 -3.38 -5.60
CA GLN A 41 9.75 -3.50 -5.48
C GLN A 41 10.45 -3.05 -6.78
N ALA A 42 10.25 -1.77 -7.15
CA ALA A 42 10.89 -1.11 -8.29
C ALA A 42 12.42 -0.88 -8.13
N VAL A 43 13.17 -1.89 -7.72
CA VAL A 43 14.59 -1.82 -7.36
C VAL A 43 15.46 -1.79 -8.63
N ARG A 44 16.19 -0.70 -8.85
CA ARG A 44 17.10 -0.54 -9.99
C ARG A 44 18.52 -1.01 -9.68
N ASN A 45 18.94 -0.93 -8.41
CA ASN A 45 20.31 -1.22 -7.93
C ASN A 45 20.38 -1.36 -6.39
N GLU A 46 21.59 -1.64 -5.87
CA GLU A 46 21.89 -1.88 -4.44
C GLU A 46 21.72 -0.66 -3.54
N GLY A 47 21.71 0.55 -4.11
CA GLY A 47 21.31 1.77 -3.39
C GLY A 47 19.83 1.74 -3.06
N ASP A 48 18.97 1.52 -4.06
CA ASP A 48 17.52 1.40 -3.87
C ASP A 48 17.15 0.26 -2.91
N MET A 49 17.89 -0.85 -2.95
CA MET A 49 17.74 -1.99 -2.04
C MET A 49 17.94 -1.63 -0.56
N LYS A 50 18.70 -0.57 -0.26
CA LYS A 50 18.86 -0.04 1.11
C LYS A 50 17.73 0.90 1.52
N CYS A 51 17.09 1.53 0.54
CA CYS A 51 15.92 2.39 0.68
C CYS A 51 14.58 1.63 0.80
N MET A 52 14.63 0.30 0.95
CA MET A 52 13.46 -0.55 1.15
C MET A 52 13.36 -1.03 2.60
N ALA A 53 12.20 -0.85 3.22
CA ALA A 53 11.92 -1.26 4.60
C ALA A 53 11.68 -2.79 4.71
N VAL A 54 12.71 -3.56 4.39
CA VAL A 54 12.78 -5.02 4.52
C VAL A 54 14.05 -5.36 5.31
N PRO A 55 13.99 -6.21 6.36
CA PRO A 55 15.17 -6.66 7.09
C PRO A 55 16.21 -7.30 6.16
N GLN A 56 17.49 -7.04 6.40
CA GLN A 56 18.57 -7.33 5.44
C GLN A 56 18.62 -8.80 4.98
N LYS A 57 18.27 -9.74 5.86
CA LYS A 57 18.15 -11.19 5.58
C LYS A 57 17.07 -11.60 4.56
N TYR A 58 16.17 -10.69 4.16
CA TYR A 58 15.11 -10.93 3.17
C TYR A 58 15.22 -10.03 1.93
N ARG A 59 16.25 -9.18 1.84
CA ARG A 59 16.49 -8.27 0.71
C ARG A 59 16.97 -9.03 -0.53
N GLN A 60 16.20 -8.99 -1.62
CA GLN A 60 16.51 -9.66 -2.89
C GLN A 60 16.30 -8.70 -4.07
N MET A 61 17.26 -8.67 -5.02
CA MET A 61 17.24 -7.77 -6.18
C MET A 61 16.09 -8.06 -7.17
N GLN A 62 15.62 -9.31 -7.20
CA GLN A 62 14.60 -9.81 -8.14
C GLN A 62 14.92 -9.42 -9.59
N THR A 63 13.95 -9.04 -10.41
CA THR A 63 14.19 -8.80 -11.86
C THR A 63 13.75 -7.43 -12.40
N PHE A 64 13.22 -6.52 -11.56
CA PHE A 64 12.79 -5.18 -12.03
C PHE A 64 13.91 -4.41 -12.77
N TYR A 65 15.14 -4.50 -12.29
CA TYR A 65 16.33 -3.89 -12.91
C TYR A 65 16.47 -4.22 -14.41
N LYS A 66 16.01 -5.40 -14.85
CA LYS A 66 16.03 -5.84 -16.25
C LYS A 66 15.06 -5.03 -17.13
N TYR A 67 13.92 -4.61 -16.58
CA TYR A 67 12.95 -3.76 -17.26
C TYR A 67 13.41 -2.30 -17.25
N TYR A 68 13.98 -1.83 -16.14
CA TYR A 68 14.57 -0.49 -16.02
C TYR A 68 15.70 -0.24 -17.03
N SER A 69 16.55 -1.24 -17.28
CA SER A 69 17.65 -1.19 -18.25
C SER A 69 17.23 -1.49 -19.71
N GLY A 70 16.03 -2.02 -19.94
CA GLY A 70 15.60 -2.49 -21.25
C GLY A 70 16.19 -3.84 -21.69
N GLU A 71 16.84 -4.60 -20.79
CA GLU A 71 17.16 -6.02 -21.01
C GLU A 71 15.88 -6.84 -21.26
N LYS A 72 14.80 -6.46 -20.56
CA LYS A 72 13.44 -6.97 -20.75
C LYS A 72 12.48 -5.81 -21.06
N LEU A 73 11.38 -6.13 -21.74
CA LEU A 73 10.26 -5.21 -21.97
C LEU A 73 9.01 -5.79 -21.31
N ALA A 74 8.20 -4.96 -20.67
CA ALA A 74 6.92 -5.39 -20.11
C ALA A 74 5.95 -5.75 -21.25
N PRO A 75 5.46 -7.00 -21.34
CA PRO A 75 4.67 -7.48 -22.48
C PRO A 75 3.23 -6.92 -22.49
N ILE A 76 2.79 -6.35 -21.37
CA ILE A 76 1.48 -5.76 -21.14
C ILE A 76 1.66 -4.44 -20.41
N LEU A 77 0.82 -3.45 -20.73
CA LEU A 77 0.82 -2.18 -20.00
C LEU A 77 0.54 -2.46 -18.52
N THR A 78 1.45 -2.01 -17.66
CA THR A 78 1.41 -2.28 -16.23
C THR A 78 1.27 -0.96 -15.47
N ILE A 79 0.21 -0.82 -14.68
CA ILE A 79 0.00 0.31 -13.78
C ILE A 79 0.12 -0.20 -12.34
N PHE A 80 0.79 0.54 -11.46
CA PHE A 80 0.90 0.17 -10.05
C PHE A 80 0.85 1.36 -9.10
N ILE A 81 0.41 1.07 -7.88
CA ILE A 81 0.59 1.90 -6.67
C ILE A 81 1.72 1.31 -5.81
N GLY A 82 2.30 2.08 -4.91
CA GLY A 82 3.28 1.57 -3.95
C GLY A 82 2.63 0.84 -2.78
N GLY A 83 3.29 -0.18 -2.23
CA GLY A 83 3.00 -0.79 -0.93
C GLY A 83 3.90 -0.26 0.18
N ASN A 84 4.35 -1.15 1.07
CA ASN A 84 5.31 -0.83 2.14
C ASN A 84 6.70 -1.47 1.95
N HIS A 85 6.81 -2.47 1.08
CA HIS A 85 8.08 -3.04 0.64
C HIS A 85 8.45 -2.47 -0.74
N GLU A 86 8.95 -1.23 -0.76
CA GLU A 86 9.25 -0.51 -2.01
C GLU A 86 10.67 0.06 -2.06
N ALA A 87 11.14 0.36 -3.27
CA ALA A 87 12.28 1.24 -3.48
C ALA A 87 11.85 2.70 -3.21
N SER A 88 11.71 3.08 -1.93
CA SER A 88 11.08 4.34 -1.51
C SER A 88 11.70 5.57 -2.19
N ASN A 89 13.01 5.57 -2.42
CA ASN A 89 13.70 6.65 -3.14
C ASN A 89 13.30 6.76 -4.62
N TYR A 90 12.99 5.64 -5.29
CA TYR A 90 12.59 5.68 -6.70
C TYR A 90 11.09 5.97 -6.90
N LEU A 91 10.24 5.60 -5.94
CA LEU A 91 8.85 6.05 -5.96
C LEU A 91 8.74 7.53 -5.56
N GLN A 92 9.57 7.99 -4.62
CA GLN A 92 9.70 9.41 -4.24
C GLN A 92 10.17 10.29 -5.42
N GLU A 93 10.98 9.77 -6.35
CA GLU A 93 11.37 10.48 -7.60
C GLU A 93 10.14 10.89 -8.45
N LEU A 94 8.99 10.22 -8.30
CA LEU A 94 7.79 10.35 -9.15
C LEU A 94 6.50 10.54 -8.33
N PRO A 95 6.39 11.59 -7.49
CA PRO A 95 5.28 11.73 -6.53
C PRO A 95 3.92 11.97 -7.20
N TYR A 96 3.91 12.50 -8.43
CA TYR A 96 2.72 12.69 -9.27
C TYR A 96 2.48 11.55 -10.28
N GLY A 97 3.26 10.48 -10.18
CA GLY A 97 3.30 9.38 -11.13
C GLY A 97 4.30 9.59 -12.27
N GLY A 98 4.49 8.56 -13.08
CA GLY A 98 5.44 8.55 -14.20
C GLY A 98 5.86 7.15 -14.60
N TRP A 99 6.64 7.01 -15.66
CA TRP A 99 7.17 5.72 -16.09
C TRP A 99 8.37 5.32 -15.23
N VAL A 100 8.32 4.12 -14.65
CA VAL A 100 9.46 3.51 -13.94
C VAL A 100 10.28 2.57 -14.82
N ALA A 101 9.68 2.12 -15.93
CA ALA A 101 10.33 1.40 -17.02
C ALA A 101 9.46 1.57 -18.28
N PRO A 102 9.94 1.22 -19.49
CA PRO A 102 9.11 1.21 -20.68
C PRO A 102 7.88 0.30 -20.46
N ASN A 103 6.68 0.85 -20.67
CA ASN A 103 5.38 0.17 -20.49
C ASN A 103 5.01 -0.19 -19.03
N ILE A 104 5.72 0.36 -18.02
CA ILE A 104 5.39 0.25 -16.58
C ILE A 104 5.22 1.66 -15.97
N TYR A 105 4.01 1.99 -15.51
CA TYR A 105 3.61 3.31 -15.02
C TYR A 105 3.27 3.28 -13.52
N TYR A 106 3.93 4.15 -12.75
CA TYR A 106 3.60 4.41 -11.35
C TYR A 106 2.52 5.49 -11.26
N VAL A 107 1.50 5.26 -10.44
CA VAL A 107 0.38 6.21 -10.24
C VAL A 107 0.79 7.47 -9.46
N GLY A 108 1.87 7.42 -8.67
CA GLY A 108 2.26 8.47 -7.73
C GLY A 108 1.80 8.17 -6.30
N TYR A 109 2.04 9.11 -5.37
CA TYR A 109 1.56 9.00 -3.99
C TYR A 109 0.03 8.90 -3.94
N ALA A 110 -0.64 9.69 -4.77
CA ALA A 110 -1.98 9.44 -5.27
C ALA A 110 -2.07 9.90 -6.72
N GLY A 111 -3.01 9.35 -7.48
CA GLY A 111 -3.17 9.71 -8.89
C GLY A 111 -4.47 9.22 -9.50
N VAL A 112 -4.83 9.79 -10.64
CA VAL A 112 -5.91 9.31 -11.51
C VAL A 112 -5.45 9.38 -12.97
N VAL A 113 -5.62 8.27 -13.69
CA VAL A 113 -5.34 8.14 -15.13
C VAL A 113 -6.54 7.53 -15.85
N LYS A 114 -6.58 7.63 -17.18
CA LYS A 114 -7.60 7.01 -18.04
C LYS A 114 -6.93 6.04 -19.02
N TYR A 115 -7.55 4.88 -19.24
CA TYR A 115 -7.14 3.89 -20.24
C TYR A 115 -8.37 3.34 -20.98
N ARG A 116 -8.43 3.51 -22.31
CA ARG A 116 -9.63 3.20 -23.13
C ARG A 116 -10.94 3.76 -22.54
N GLY A 117 -10.87 4.98 -22.00
CA GLY A 117 -11.97 5.68 -21.33
C GLY A 117 -12.24 5.29 -19.88
N VAL A 118 -11.75 4.13 -19.41
CA VAL A 118 -11.91 3.67 -18.03
C VAL A 118 -11.02 4.52 -17.12
N ARG A 119 -11.60 5.08 -16.06
CA ARG A 119 -10.93 5.94 -15.08
C ARG A 119 -10.40 5.12 -13.91
N ILE A 120 -9.09 5.20 -13.69
CA ILE A 120 -8.35 4.39 -12.74
C ILE A 120 -7.67 5.33 -11.76
N GLY A 121 -8.16 5.35 -10.51
CA GLY A 121 -7.56 6.07 -9.39
C GLY A 121 -6.71 5.15 -8.51
N GLY A 122 -5.76 5.72 -7.79
CA GLY A 122 -4.99 4.99 -6.79
C GLY A 122 -4.41 5.87 -5.70
N ILE A 123 -4.15 5.26 -4.54
CA ILE A 123 -3.37 5.81 -3.45
C ILE A 123 -2.28 4.79 -3.06
N SER A 124 -1.04 5.25 -2.97
CA SER A 124 0.12 4.43 -2.59
C SER A 124 0.32 4.42 -1.08
N GLY A 125 0.94 3.34 -0.59
CA GLY A 125 1.39 3.23 0.79
C GLY A 125 0.40 2.56 1.74
N ILE A 126 0.72 2.63 3.04
CA ILE A 126 -0.15 2.14 4.13
C ILE A 126 -0.44 3.24 5.15
N PHE A 127 -1.55 3.14 5.88
CA PHE A 127 -1.91 4.13 6.89
C PHE A 127 -1.14 3.92 8.22
N LYS A 128 -0.51 4.99 8.72
CA LYS A 128 -0.09 5.13 10.12
C LYS A 128 -0.51 6.49 10.68
N SER A 129 -1.04 6.50 11.90
CA SER A 129 -1.63 7.68 12.56
C SER A 129 -0.63 8.83 12.76
N HIS A 130 0.58 8.52 13.21
CA HIS A 130 1.61 9.50 13.55
C HIS A 130 2.17 10.26 12.33
N ASP A 131 2.23 9.63 11.16
CA ASP A 131 2.73 10.29 9.94
C ASP A 131 1.62 10.93 9.10
N TYR A 132 0.36 10.54 9.29
CA TYR A 132 -0.77 10.97 8.43
C TYR A 132 -0.91 12.49 8.28
N ARG A 133 -0.52 13.28 9.29
CA ARG A 133 -0.56 14.75 9.25
C ARG A 133 0.78 15.43 8.87
N LYS A 134 1.87 14.69 8.66
CA LYS A 134 3.18 15.26 8.30
C LYS A 134 3.23 15.65 6.82
N GLY A 135 4.24 16.43 6.43
CA GLY A 135 4.61 16.62 5.03
C GLY A 135 5.33 15.40 4.43
N HIS A 136 5.83 15.58 3.22
CA HIS A 136 6.82 14.68 2.60
C HIS A 136 8.17 15.39 2.63
N PHE A 137 9.08 14.92 3.50
CA PHE A 137 10.33 15.58 3.91
C PHE A 137 11.55 14.64 3.85
N GLU A 138 11.27 13.34 3.73
CA GLU A 138 12.23 12.25 3.72
C GLU A 138 13.13 12.33 2.48
N ARG A 139 14.33 11.74 2.55
CA ARG A 139 15.27 11.66 1.42
C ARG A 139 16.41 10.69 1.72
N PRO A 140 17.10 10.13 0.70
CA PRO A 140 18.37 9.44 0.92
C PRO A 140 19.45 10.40 1.44
N PRO A 141 20.27 10.00 2.44
CA PRO A 141 20.22 8.75 3.18
C PRO A 141 19.10 8.74 4.24
N TYR A 142 18.24 7.72 4.21
CA TYR A 142 17.17 7.56 5.21
C TYR A 142 17.70 6.96 6.52
N SER A 143 17.09 7.36 7.64
CA SER A 143 17.09 6.64 8.92
C SER A 143 16.15 5.41 8.88
N LYS A 144 16.16 4.59 9.95
CA LYS A 144 15.17 3.50 10.15
C LYS A 144 13.72 4.00 10.04
N ASP A 145 13.48 5.26 10.42
CA ASP A 145 12.13 5.81 10.54
C ASP A 145 11.71 6.58 9.29
N THR A 146 12.62 7.32 8.66
CA THR A 146 12.32 8.01 7.39
C THR A 146 12.22 7.05 6.20
N VAL A 147 12.81 5.84 6.26
CA VAL A 147 12.53 4.80 5.26
C VAL A 147 11.14 4.17 5.45
N ARG A 148 10.60 4.19 6.68
CA ARG A 148 9.23 3.77 7.01
C ARG A 148 8.22 4.86 6.62
N SER A 149 8.41 6.09 7.08
CA SER A 149 7.48 7.20 6.87
C SER A 149 7.33 7.59 5.39
N ALA A 150 8.36 7.38 4.55
CA ALA A 150 8.30 7.66 3.11
C ALA A 150 7.19 6.91 2.34
N TYR A 151 6.66 5.78 2.84
CA TYR A 151 5.51 5.07 2.25
C TYR A 151 4.23 5.16 3.09
N HIS A 152 4.19 5.95 4.17
CA HIS A 152 2.96 6.13 4.93
C HIS A 152 2.03 7.16 4.25
N VAL A 153 0.74 6.83 4.13
CA VAL A 153 -0.27 7.72 3.52
C VAL A 153 -0.32 9.07 4.25
N ARG A 154 -0.38 10.19 3.51
CA ARG A 154 -0.60 11.55 4.06
C ARG A 154 -2.02 12.06 3.82
N ASN A 155 -2.44 13.01 4.66
CA ASN A 155 -3.73 13.67 4.58
C ASN A 155 -3.91 14.52 3.31
N ILE A 156 -2.83 15.04 2.70
CA ILE A 156 -2.89 15.84 1.47
C ILE A 156 -3.29 14.99 0.25
N GLU A 157 -2.83 13.75 0.14
CA GLU A 157 -3.27 12.80 -0.91
C GLU A 157 -4.76 12.48 -0.76
N VAL A 158 -5.19 12.14 0.46
CA VAL A 158 -6.60 11.85 0.78
C VAL A 158 -7.49 13.07 0.53
N PHE A 159 -7.06 14.27 0.94
CA PHE A 159 -7.78 15.51 0.74
C PHE A 159 -7.99 15.83 -0.74
N ARG A 160 -6.95 15.66 -1.57
CA ARG A 160 -7.02 15.82 -3.04
C ARG A 160 -8.02 14.85 -3.66
N LEU A 161 -7.94 13.57 -3.30
CA LEU A 161 -8.86 12.55 -3.81
C LEU A 161 -10.32 12.83 -3.39
N LYS A 162 -10.56 13.41 -2.21
CA LYS A 162 -11.87 13.89 -1.77
C LYS A 162 -12.36 15.18 -2.46
N GLN A 163 -11.58 15.77 -3.36
CA GLN A 163 -12.05 16.86 -4.25
C GLN A 163 -12.67 16.35 -5.56
N LEU A 164 -12.51 15.06 -5.87
CA LEU A 164 -13.04 14.45 -7.10
C LEU A 164 -14.58 14.38 -7.06
N LYS A 165 -15.21 14.68 -8.20
CA LYS A 165 -16.67 14.71 -8.40
C LYS A 165 -17.12 13.95 -9.66
N GLU A 166 -16.24 13.75 -10.66
CA GLU A 166 -16.51 12.79 -11.75
C GLU A 166 -16.55 11.34 -11.20
N PRO A 167 -17.33 10.42 -11.80
CA PRO A 167 -17.33 9.00 -11.44
C PRO A 167 -15.93 8.34 -11.53
N MET A 168 -15.78 7.18 -10.89
CA MET A 168 -14.55 6.38 -10.91
C MET A 168 -14.89 4.92 -11.20
N ASP A 169 -14.19 4.29 -12.14
CA ASP A 169 -14.46 2.89 -12.50
C ASP A 169 -13.67 1.93 -11.61
N ILE A 170 -12.39 2.24 -11.38
CA ILE A 170 -11.46 1.43 -10.61
C ILE A 170 -10.73 2.33 -9.61
N PHE A 171 -10.63 1.89 -8.36
CA PHE A 171 -9.73 2.50 -7.37
C PHE A 171 -8.79 1.44 -6.75
N MET A 172 -7.58 1.85 -6.40
CA MET A 172 -6.54 0.98 -5.85
C MET A 172 -5.97 1.54 -4.54
N SER A 173 -5.82 0.69 -3.51
CA SER A 173 -5.06 0.99 -2.28
C SER A 173 -4.33 -0.26 -1.81
N HIS A 174 -3.11 -0.15 -1.27
CA HIS A 174 -2.35 -1.33 -0.88
C HIS A 174 -3.00 -2.04 0.31
N ASP A 175 -3.14 -1.33 1.42
CA ASP A 175 -3.97 -1.76 2.54
C ASP A 175 -5.47 -1.67 2.21
N TRP A 176 -6.28 -2.44 2.94
CA TRP A 176 -7.71 -2.53 2.68
C TRP A 176 -8.45 -1.33 3.30
N PRO A 177 -9.55 -0.85 2.70
CA PRO A 177 -10.49 0.04 3.38
C PRO A 177 -10.97 -0.58 4.70
N ARG A 178 -10.77 0.12 5.82
CA ARG A 178 -11.20 -0.36 7.13
C ARG A 178 -12.69 -0.73 7.13
N SER A 179 -13.03 -1.79 7.84
CA SER A 179 -14.38 -2.39 7.91
C SER A 179 -14.88 -3.11 6.64
N ILE A 180 -14.14 -3.12 5.51
CA ILE A 180 -14.63 -3.77 4.26
C ILE A 180 -14.93 -5.27 4.40
N TYR A 181 -14.29 -5.92 5.36
CA TYR A 181 -14.52 -7.32 5.73
C TYR A 181 -15.94 -7.60 6.27
N HIS A 182 -16.74 -6.58 6.60
CA HIS A 182 -18.17 -6.75 6.90
C HIS A 182 -19.02 -7.03 5.65
N TYR A 183 -18.54 -6.66 4.46
CA TYR A 183 -19.28 -6.76 3.18
C TYR A 183 -18.93 -8.02 2.37
N GLY A 184 -18.24 -8.98 2.99
CA GLY A 184 -17.83 -10.26 2.38
C GLY A 184 -17.87 -11.40 3.41
N ASN A 185 -17.27 -12.55 3.08
CA ASN A 185 -17.35 -13.73 3.94
C ASN A 185 -16.40 -13.65 5.16
N LYS A 186 -16.75 -12.82 6.15
CA LYS A 186 -16.00 -12.61 7.39
C LYS A 186 -15.69 -13.92 8.14
N LYS A 187 -16.63 -14.88 8.14
CA LYS A 187 -16.45 -16.20 8.75
C LYS A 187 -15.35 -17.03 8.05
N GLN A 188 -15.25 -16.94 6.72
CA GLN A 188 -14.18 -17.61 5.96
C GLN A 188 -12.84 -16.89 6.09
N LEU A 189 -12.82 -15.54 6.13
CA LEU A 189 -11.60 -14.76 6.38
C LEU A 189 -10.97 -15.15 7.71
N LEU A 190 -11.74 -15.09 8.81
CA LEU A 190 -11.28 -15.49 10.15
C LEU A 190 -11.03 -17.01 10.33
N LYS A 191 -11.32 -17.83 9.31
CA LYS A 191 -10.93 -19.24 9.23
C LYS A 191 -9.65 -19.46 8.41
N LYS A 192 -9.36 -18.62 7.41
CA LYS A 192 -8.06 -18.58 6.70
C LYS A 192 -6.99 -17.87 7.53
N LYS A 193 -7.37 -16.86 8.31
CA LYS A 193 -6.52 -15.88 9.00
C LYS A 193 -7.14 -15.56 10.36
N ASP A 194 -6.94 -16.44 11.33
CA ASP A 194 -7.51 -16.36 12.68
C ASP A 194 -6.95 -15.20 13.51
N PHE A 195 -5.67 -14.86 13.33
CA PHE A 195 -5.00 -13.74 13.99
C PHE A 195 -5.60 -12.36 13.67
N PHE A 196 -6.29 -12.17 12.55
CA PHE A 196 -7.05 -10.93 12.27
C PHE A 196 -8.28 -10.75 13.18
N ARG A 197 -8.65 -11.74 14.00
CA ARG A 197 -9.84 -11.71 14.86
C ARG A 197 -9.92 -10.45 15.71
N GLN A 198 -8.84 -10.12 16.43
CA GLN A 198 -8.80 -9.01 17.37
C GLN A 198 -9.02 -7.66 16.67
N GLU A 199 -8.41 -7.45 15.50
CA GLU A 199 -8.58 -6.23 14.70
C GLU A 199 -9.95 -6.14 14.02
N VAL A 200 -10.53 -7.28 13.66
CA VAL A 200 -11.88 -7.38 13.09
C VAL A 200 -12.96 -7.13 14.16
N GLU A 201 -12.71 -7.53 15.41
CA GLU A 201 -13.61 -7.33 16.54
C GLU A 201 -13.46 -5.91 17.16
N ASN A 202 -12.24 -5.36 17.19
CA ASN A 202 -11.96 -3.97 17.62
C ASN A 202 -12.21 -2.91 16.52
N ASN A 203 -12.53 -3.34 15.29
CA ASN A 203 -12.69 -2.50 14.11
C ASN A 203 -11.46 -1.64 13.75
N THR A 204 -10.27 -2.25 13.80
CA THR A 204 -8.97 -1.65 13.44
C THR A 204 -8.35 -2.23 12.17
N LEU A 205 -8.82 -3.37 11.65
CA LEU A 205 -8.22 -4.00 10.46
C LEU A 205 -8.37 -3.11 9.22
N GLY A 206 -7.25 -2.64 8.68
CA GLY A 206 -7.20 -1.83 7.46
C GLY A 206 -7.29 -0.31 7.69
N SER A 207 -7.13 0.44 6.60
CA SER A 207 -6.90 1.87 6.59
C SER A 207 -8.18 2.71 6.76
N PRO A 208 -8.23 3.62 7.75
CA PRO A 208 -9.30 4.59 7.87
C PRO A 208 -9.32 5.57 6.69
N ALA A 209 -8.16 5.95 6.15
CA ALA A 209 -8.06 6.82 4.99
C ALA A 209 -8.69 6.17 3.74
N ALA A 210 -8.39 4.88 3.49
CA ALA A 210 -9.02 4.13 2.41
C ALA A 210 -10.52 3.92 2.64
N SER A 211 -10.97 3.81 3.90
CA SER A 211 -12.40 3.76 4.27
C SER A 211 -13.14 5.07 3.93
N GLU A 212 -12.57 6.24 4.27
CA GLU A 212 -13.12 7.55 3.88
C GLU A 212 -13.19 7.71 2.36
N LEU A 213 -12.14 7.29 1.64
CA LEU A 213 -12.07 7.36 0.18
C LEU A 213 -13.08 6.43 -0.51
N LEU A 214 -13.29 5.22 0.01
CA LEU A 214 -14.30 4.28 -0.49
C LEU A 214 -15.72 4.85 -0.36
N LEU A 215 -16.04 5.48 0.77
CA LEU A 215 -17.34 6.11 1.03
C LEU A 215 -17.57 7.36 0.17
N HIS A 216 -16.51 8.12 -0.13
CA HIS A 216 -16.58 9.34 -0.96
C HIS A 216 -16.63 9.04 -2.47
N ILE A 217 -15.69 8.23 -2.96
CA ILE A 217 -15.48 8.01 -4.41
C ILE A 217 -16.49 7.02 -4.98
N GLN A 218 -16.88 6.01 -4.19
CA GLN A 218 -17.86 4.98 -4.55
C GLN A 218 -17.60 4.32 -5.93
N PRO A 219 -16.38 3.81 -6.20
CA PRO A 219 -16.00 3.31 -7.51
C PRO A 219 -16.68 1.97 -7.84
N SER A 220 -16.80 1.63 -9.12
CA SER A 220 -17.38 0.33 -9.54
C SER A 220 -16.55 -0.87 -9.03
N TYR A 221 -15.22 -0.72 -8.97
CA TYR A 221 -14.28 -1.69 -8.43
C TYR A 221 -13.30 -1.05 -7.44
N TRP A 222 -12.93 -1.78 -6.39
CA TRP A 222 -11.82 -1.43 -5.50
C TRP A 222 -10.87 -2.62 -5.37
N PHE A 223 -9.58 -2.40 -5.61
CA PHE A 223 -8.56 -3.45 -5.57
C PHE A 223 -7.49 -3.18 -4.51
N SER A 224 -7.12 -4.22 -3.75
CA SER A 224 -6.13 -4.13 -2.66
C SER A 224 -5.30 -5.40 -2.47
N ALA A 225 -4.28 -5.33 -1.61
CA ALA A 225 -3.33 -6.41 -1.36
C ALA A 225 -2.98 -6.50 0.14
N HIS A 226 -1.70 -6.32 0.49
CA HIS A 226 -1.11 -6.22 1.83
C HIS A 226 -1.29 -7.46 2.75
N LEU A 227 -2.54 -7.82 3.09
CA LEU A 227 -2.89 -8.85 4.07
C LEU A 227 -2.60 -10.31 3.64
N HIS A 228 -2.00 -10.51 2.47
CA HIS A 228 -1.62 -11.80 1.90
C HIS A 228 -2.76 -12.83 1.97
N VAL A 229 -3.95 -12.44 1.50
CA VAL A 229 -5.12 -13.30 1.42
C VAL A 229 -6.10 -12.76 0.39
N LYS A 230 -6.62 -13.62 -0.49
CA LYS A 230 -7.75 -13.24 -1.34
C LYS A 230 -9.04 -13.14 -0.55
N PHE A 231 -9.74 -12.03 -0.75
CA PHE A 231 -11.05 -11.74 -0.17
C PHE A 231 -11.88 -10.93 -1.17
N ALA A 232 -13.15 -11.27 -1.32
CA ALA A 232 -14.10 -10.54 -2.16
C ALA A 232 -15.27 -10.05 -1.31
N ALA A 233 -15.69 -8.81 -1.57
CA ALA A 233 -16.80 -8.16 -0.88
C ALA A 233 -17.63 -7.31 -1.85
N PHE A 234 -18.90 -7.11 -1.52
CA PHE A 234 -19.84 -6.31 -2.30
C PHE A 234 -20.45 -5.24 -1.40
N MET A 235 -19.96 -4.01 -1.52
CA MET A 235 -20.43 -2.89 -0.71
C MET A 235 -21.46 -2.09 -1.50
N GLN A 236 -22.72 -2.16 -1.08
CA GLN A 236 -23.77 -1.27 -1.55
C GLN A 236 -23.69 0.06 -0.78
N HIS A 237 -23.60 1.18 -1.50
CA HIS A 237 -23.52 2.50 -0.91
C HIS A 237 -24.92 3.03 -0.56
N GLN A 238 -25.00 3.82 0.50
CA GLN A 238 -26.24 4.50 0.87
C GLN A 238 -26.51 5.66 -0.10
N THR A 239 -27.75 5.77 -0.58
CA THR A 239 -28.22 6.97 -1.30
C THR A 239 -29.02 7.86 -0.35
N ASN A 240 -28.78 9.17 -0.44
CA ASN A 240 -29.56 10.20 0.26
C ASN A 240 -30.66 10.80 -0.64
N VAL A 241 -30.86 10.24 -1.85
CA VAL A 241 -31.80 10.73 -2.86
C VAL A 241 -32.84 9.64 -3.14
N GLU A 242 -34.10 9.92 -2.81
CA GLU A 242 -35.21 9.01 -3.12
C GLU A 242 -35.34 8.78 -4.63
N GLY A 243 -35.32 7.52 -5.05
CA GLY A 243 -35.44 7.12 -6.46
C GLY A 243 -34.13 7.01 -7.23
N GLU A 244 -32.98 7.43 -6.68
CA GLU A 244 -31.67 7.13 -7.28
C GLU A 244 -31.28 5.67 -6.99
N ILE A 245 -30.72 4.98 -8.00
CA ILE A 245 -30.25 3.60 -7.82
C ILE A 245 -28.95 3.64 -6.99
N PRO A 246 -28.89 3.00 -5.81
CA PRO A 246 -27.69 2.99 -4.99
C PRO A 246 -26.52 2.35 -5.72
N LYS A 247 -25.39 3.06 -5.79
CA LYS A 247 -24.12 2.54 -6.33
C LYS A 247 -23.63 1.35 -5.52
N ALA A 248 -22.79 0.51 -6.11
CA ALA A 248 -22.13 -0.56 -5.40
C ALA A 248 -20.68 -0.76 -5.88
N THR A 249 -19.77 -0.97 -4.93
CA THR A 249 -18.37 -1.29 -5.18
C THR A 249 -18.13 -2.79 -5.05
N LYS A 250 -17.54 -3.39 -6.08
CA LYS A 250 -16.97 -4.73 -6.03
C LYS A 250 -15.55 -4.64 -5.46
N PHE A 251 -15.37 -5.02 -4.20
CA PHE A 251 -14.04 -5.10 -3.59
C PHE A 251 -13.39 -6.46 -3.86
N LEU A 252 -12.13 -6.45 -4.27
CA LEU A 252 -11.30 -7.65 -4.39
C LEU A 252 -9.90 -7.37 -3.84
N ALA A 253 -9.52 -8.09 -2.79
CA ALA A 253 -8.15 -8.22 -2.36
C ALA A 253 -7.53 -9.52 -2.89
N LEU A 254 -6.22 -9.53 -3.12
CA LEU A 254 -5.44 -10.69 -3.58
C LEU A 254 -4.25 -10.99 -2.65
N ASP A 255 -3.69 -12.19 -2.83
CA ASP A 255 -2.50 -12.66 -2.09
C ASP A 255 -1.18 -12.20 -2.75
N LYS A 256 -0.02 -12.56 -2.18
CA LYS A 256 1.28 -12.33 -2.83
C LYS A 256 1.66 -13.40 -3.84
N CYS A 257 2.49 -13.03 -4.83
CA CYS A 257 2.99 -13.93 -5.86
C CYS A 257 3.84 -15.09 -5.28
N LEU A 258 3.18 -16.19 -4.92
CA LEU A 258 3.78 -17.40 -4.37
C LEU A 258 3.03 -18.66 -4.86
N PRO A 259 3.69 -19.83 -4.89
CA PRO A 259 3.07 -21.09 -5.30
C PRO A 259 1.78 -21.40 -4.52
N HIS A 260 0.75 -21.82 -5.26
CA HIS A 260 -0.58 -22.18 -4.75
C HIS A 260 -1.37 -21.06 -4.04
N ARG A 261 -0.94 -19.78 -4.17
CA ARG A 261 -1.66 -18.62 -3.64
C ARG A 261 -2.57 -17.97 -4.68
N GLU A 262 -3.62 -17.30 -4.21
CA GLU A 262 -4.59 -16.59 -5.05
C GLU A 262 -4.13 -15.13 -5.29
N PHE A 263 -3.00 -14.95 -5.99
CA PHE A 263 -2.32 -13.65 -6.15
C PHE A 263 -2.72 -12.83 -7.39
N LEU A 264 -3.33 -13.49 -8.38
CA LEU A 264 -3.72 -12.91 -9.67
C LEU A 264 -5.19 -13.24 -9.95
N GLN A 265 -5.95 -12.29 -10.49
CA GLN A 265 -7.27 -12.55 -11.06
C GLN A 265 -7.53 -11.67 -12.29
N ILE A 266 -7.95 -12.29 -13.40
CA ILE A 266 -8.42 -11.56 -14.57
C ILE A 266 -9.89 -11.16 -14.35
N VAL A 267 -10.23 -9.91 -14.66
CA VAL A 267 -11.58 -9.36 -14.60
C VAL A 267 -11.96 -8.71 -15.93
N ASP A 268 -13.22 -8.88 -16.32
CA ASP A 268 -13.80 -8.18 -17.48
C ASP A 268 -14.39 -6.83 -17.02
N VAL A 269 -13.92 -5.75 -17.64
CA VAL A 269 -14.33 -4.38 -17.35
C VAL A 269 -14.86 -3.72 -18.63
N GLU A 270 -16.02 -3.08 -18.52
CA GLU A 270 -16.62 -2.30 -19.61
C GLU A 270 -15.74 -1.09 -19.95
N HIS A 271 -15.67 -0.74 -21.23
CA HIS A 271 -14.77 0.29 -21.74
C HIS A 271 -15.30 0.82 -23.07
N ASP A 272 -14.86 2.02 -23.47
CA ASP A 272 -15.22 2.62 -24.75
C ASP A 272 -14.25 2.14 -25.85
N PRO A 273 -14.70 1.33 -26.82
CA PRO A 273 -13.84 0.84 -27.90
C PRO A 273 -13.44 1.92 -28.91
N GLY A 274 -14.01 3.13 -28.82
CA GLY A 274 -13.59 4.31 -29.58
C GLY A 274 -12.46 5.11 -28.93
N LYS A 275 -12.00 4.74 -27.72
CA LYS A 275 -10.90 5.40 -27.00
C LYS A 275 -9.55 4.76 -27.31
N PRO A 276 -8.44 5.54 -27.25
CA PRO A 276 -7.12 5.03 -27.54
C PRO A 276 -6.65 3.99 -26.51
N ASP A 277 -5.77 3.09 -26.94
CA ASP A 277 -5.15 2.04 -26.14
C ASP A 277 -3.84 2.49 -25.47
N CYS A 278 -3.76 3.76 -25.09
CA CYS A 278 -2.68 4.37 -24.32
C CYS A 278 -3.23 5.03 -23.03
N LEU A 279 -2.33 5.47 -22.14
CA LEU A 279 -2.71 6.27 -20.98
C LEU A 279 -3.02 7.72 -21.35
N GLU A 280 -4.08 8.27 -20.74
CA GLU A 280 -4.47 9.67 -20.78
C GLU A 280 -4.48 10.24 -19.33
N TYR A 281 -4.11 11.51 -19.16
CA TYR A 281 -4.24 12.23 -17.89
C TYR A 281 -5.70 12.53 -17.57
N ASP A 282 -6.06 12.48 -16.29
CA ASP A 282 -7.37 12.91 -15.82
C ASP A 282 -7.42 14.44 -15.55
N LEU A 283 -8.20 15.18 -16.35
CA LEU A 283 -8.29 16.65 -16.26
C LEU A 283 -8.87 17.16 -14.94
N GLU A 284 -9.74 16.39 -14.25
CA GLU A 284 -10.22 16.76 -12.92
C GLU A 284 -9.10 16.65 -11.88
N TRP A 285 -8.37 15.52 -11.87
CA TRP A 285 -7.22 15.31 -11.01
C TRP A 285 -6.11 16.36 -11.21
N LEU A 286 -5.74 16.65 -12.47
CA LEU A 286 -4.75 17.69 -12.76
C LEU A 286 -5.21 19.09 -12.31
N ALA A 287 -6.49 19.42 -12.46
CA ALA A 287 -7.04 20.68 -11.95
C ALA A 287 -7.02 20.73 -10.41
N VAL A 288 -7.29 19.61 -9.72
CA VAL A 288 -7.17 19.49 -8.27
C VAL A 288 -5.72 19.64 -7.82
N LEU A 289 -4.74 19.01 -8.51
CA LEU A 289 -3.32 19.20 -8.24
C LEU A 289 -2.91 20.68 -8.36
N LYS A 290 -3.30 21.34 -9.47
CA LYS A 290 -2.99 22.76 -9.70
C LYS A 290 -3.67 23.68 -8.68
N ALA A 291 -4.87 23.33 -8.21
CA ALA A 291 -5.59 24.08 -7.19
C ALA A 291 -5.04 23.87 -5.76
N THR A 292 -4.43 22.71 -5.47
CA THR A 292 -3.94 22.31 -4.13
C THR A 292 -2.41 22.29 -4.00
N LYS A 293 -1.69 22.88 -4.96
CA LYS A 293 -0.21 22.93 -4.95
C LYS A 293 0.35 23.71 -3.75
N ASP A 294 -0.34 24.77 -3.33
CA ASP A 294 0.08 25.65 -2.24
C ASP A 294 -0.22 25.04 -0.84
N LEU A 295 -0.82 23.83 -0.80
CA LEU A 295 -1.04 23.04 0.41
C LEU A 295 0.06 21.99 0.66
N LEU A 296 1.13 21.98 -0.17
CA LEU A 296 2.25 21.03 -0.06
C LEU A 296 3.19 21.39 1.10
N ASN A 297 3.13 20.61 2.16
CA ASN A 297 4.11 20.62 3.25
C ASN A 297 5.32 19.72 2.91
N ILE A 298 6.54 20.23 3.13
CA ILE A 298 7.81 19.51 2.91
C ILE A 298 8.61 19.28 4.20
N THR A 299 7.94 19.38 5.36
CA THR A 299 8.55 19.24 6.69
C THR A 299 7.89 18.11 7.48
N SER A 300 8.57 17.63 8.53
CA SER A 300 8.03 16.67 9.50
C SER A 300 6.89 17.25 10.36
N LYS A 301 6.74 18.58 10.43
CA LYS A 301 5.74 19.26 11.26
C LYS A 301 4.32 18.93 10.82
N THR A 302 3.43 18.65 11.76
CA THR A 302 2.05 18.26 11.49
C THR A 302 1.22 19.43 10.96
N TRP A 303 0.48 19.21 9.87
CA TRP A 303 -0.35 20.21 9.20
C TRP A 303 -1.75 19.65 8.94
N ASN A 304 -2.79 20.44 9.21
CA ASN A 304 -4.18 20.06 8.96
C ASN A 304 -4.63 20.54 7.58
N MET A 305 -5.47 19.74 6.91
CA MET A 305 -6.04 20.11 5.62
C MET A 305 -7.21 21.12 5.80
N PRO A 306 -7.49 21.97 4.79
CA PRO A 306 -8.61 22.91 4.87
C PRO A 306 -9.97 22.21 4.98
N GLU A 307 -10.80 22.70 5.90
CA GLU A 307 -12.10 22.08 6.24
C GLU A 307 -13.24 23.10 6.25
N ASN A 308 -14.47 22.63 6.00
CA ASN A 308 -15.70 23.41 6.13
C ASN A 308 -16.14 23.57 7.60
N ASN A 309 -15.27 24.19 8.40
CA ASN A 309 -15.43 24.38 9.84
C ASN A 309 -15.41 25.87 10.26
N GLY A 310 -15.44 26.78 9.28
CA GLY A 310 -15.42 28.24 9.50
C GLY A 310 -14.03 28.84 9.75
N LEU A 311 -12.99 28.03 10.01
CA LEU A 311 -11.61 28.50 10.18
C LEU A 311 -10.91 28.77 8.84
N HIS A 312 -11.33 28.10 7.77
CA HIS A 312 -10.73 28.19 6.44
C HIS A 312 -11.58 29.02 5.48
N SER A 313 -10.95 29.97 4.77
CA SER A 313 -11.61 30.79 3.74
C SER A 313 -11.92 30.01 2.44
N ARG A 314 -11.23 28.87 2.23
CA ARG A 314 -11.47 27.94 1.12
C ARG A 314 -11.17 26.51 1.57
N TRP A 315 -12.11 25.60 1.34
CA TRP A 315 -11.97 24.16 1.56
C TRP A 315 -12.36 23.31 0.33
N ASP A 316 -13.14 23.86 -0.63
CA ASP A 316 -13.43 23.21 -1.91
C ASP A 316 -12.36 23.60 -2.95
N PHE A 317 -11.68 22.58 -3.47
CA PHE A 317 -10.65 22.65 -4.50
C PHE A 317 -10.98 21.78 -5.72
N SER A 318 -12.24 21.32 -5.83
CA SER A 318 -12.72 20.52 -6.97
C SER A 318 -12.63 21.26 -8.30
N ALA A 319 -12.55 20.49 -9.38
CA ALA A 319 -12.41 21.04 -10.72
C ALA A 319 -13.74 21.61 -11.25
N SER A 320 -13.66 22.79 -11.86
CA SER A 320 -14.72 23.36 -12.68
C SER A 320 -14.50 23.05 -14.16
N GLU A 321 -15.54 23.14 -14.98
CA GLU A 321 -15.40 23.08 -16.43
C GLU A 321 -14.52 24.19 -17.02
N LYS A 322 -14.26 25.28 -16.28
CA LYS A 322 -13.30 26.32 -16.68
C LYS A 322 -11.87 25.84 -16.44
N THR A 323 -11.56 25.37 -15.24
CA THR A 323 -10.23 24.89 -14.87
C THR A 323 -9.81 23.63 -15.63
N LYS A 324 -10.74 22.72 -15.96
CA LYS A 324 -10.43 21.55 -16.82
C LYS A 324 -10.05 21.95 -18.25
N ARG A 325 -10.61 23.05 -18.77
CA ARG A 325 -10.19 23.64 -20.05
C ARG A 325 -8.84 24.34 -19.94
N GLU A 326 -8.60 25.10 -18.88
CA GLU A 326 -7.29 25.74 -18.65
C GLU A 326 -6.15 24.70 -18.57
N ILE A 327 -6.37 23.56 -17.92
CA ILE A 327 -5.42 22.43 -17.92
C ILE A 327 -5.26 21.84 -19.34
N LEU A 328 -6.35 21.68 -20.10
CA LEU A 328 -6.29 21.17 -21.47
C LEU A 328 -5.50 22.12 -22.39
N ASP A 329 -5.60 23.43 -22.16
CA ASP A 329 -4.85 24.47 -22.87
C ASP A 329 -3.35 24.45 -22.47
N ASP A 330 -3.02 24.31 -21.17
CA ASP A 330 -1.64 24.09 -20.69
C ASP A 330 -1.02 22.80 -21.28
N LEU A 331 -1.84 21.77 -21.48
CA LEU A 331 -1.47 20.53 -22.13
C LEU A 331 -1.38 20.65 -23.67
N GLY A 332 -1.68 21.81 -24.28
CA GLY A 332 -1.65 21.99 -25.73
C GLY A 332 -2.67 21.11 -26.47
N HIS A 333 -3.78 20.80 -25.80
CA HIS A 333 -4.84 19.87 -26.21
C HIS A 333 -4.44 18.38 -26.36
N ASP A 334 -3.23 17.97 -25.95
CA ASP A 334 -2.85 16.56 -25.87
C ASP A 334 -2.88 16.06 -24.41
N ILE A 335 -3.91 15.26 -24.09
CA ILE A 335 -4.06 14.63 -22.77
C ILE A 335 -3.29 13.30 -22.63
N LYS A 336 -2.62 12.83 -23.69
CA LYS A 336 -1.86 11.58 -23.63
C LYS A 336 -0.67 11.70 -22.66
N ILE A 337 -0.45 10.67 -21.86
CA ILE A 337 0.76 10.58 -21.05
C ILE A 337 1.96 10.28 -21.99
N PRO A 338 2.98 11.15 -22.06
CA PRO A 338 4.10 10.98 -22.97
C PRO A 338 4.95 9.78 -22.53
N CYS A 339 5.49 9.02 -23.48
CA CYS A 339 6.40 7.90 -23.20
C CYS A 339 7.84 8.40 -22.98
N ASN A 340 8.05 9.25 -21.96
CA ASN A 340 9.31 9.96 -21.67
C ASN A 340 10.19 9.27 -20.59
N PHE A 341 10.10 7.95 -20.46
CA PHE A 341 10.97 7.17 -19.57
C PHE A 341 12.46 7.40 -19.89
N CYS A 342 13.26 7.61 -18.85
CA CYS A 342 14.73 7.57 -18.93
C CYS A 342 15.35 7.07 -17.63
N MET A 343 16.54 6.46 -17.74
CA MET A 343 17.29 5.99 -16.58
C MET A 343 17.95 7.16 -15.84
N THR A 344 17.41 7.51 -14.66
CA THR A 344 17.99 8.49 -13.72
C THR A 344 19.20 8.00 -12.94
N THR A 345 19.52 6.70 -12.94
CA THR A 345 20.70 6.14 -12.25
C THR A 345 21.22 4.89 -12.95
N ALA A 346 22.45 4.46 -12.65
CA ALA A 346 23.01 3.25 -13.24
C ALA A 346 22.26 1.99 -12.75
N CYS A 347 22.00 1.03 -13.64
CA CYS A 347 21.35 -0.23 -13.26
C CYS A 347 22.24 -1.12 -12.38
N TYR A 348 21.66 -2.17 -11.81
CA TYR A 348 22.37 -3.34 -11.30
C TYR A 348 23.08 -4.08 -12.44
N ASP A 349 24.31 -4.54 -12.17
CA ASP A 349 25.04 -5.47 -13.04
C ASP A 349 25.37 -6.73 -12.24
N PRO A 350 24.77 -7.90 -12.56
CA PRO A 350 25.06 -9.15 -11.85
C PRO A 350 26.52 -9.62 -12.03
N ASN A 351 27.25 -9.10 -13.02
CA ASN A 351 28.67 -9.41 -13.23
C ASN A 351 29.60 -8.51 -12.39
N ASN A 352 29.09 -7.41 -11.84
CA ASN A 352 29.84 -6.45 -11.02
C ASN A 352 28.98 -5.82 -9.90
N PRO A 353 28.50 -6.61 -8.91
CA PRO A 353 27.65 -6.10 -7.84
C PRO A 353 28.32 -5.03 -6.96
N GLN A 354 27.64 -3.91 -6.76
CA GLN A 354 28.10 -2.74 -6.04
C GLN A 354 27.47 -2.66 -4.64
N TYR A 355 27.67 -3.69 -3.79
CA TYR A 355 27.09 -3.74 -2.43
C TYR A 355 27.36 -2.50 -1.56
N LYS A 356 28.45 -1.75 -1.81
CA LYS A 356 28.79 -0.50 -1.11
C LYS A 356 28.12 0.76 -1.66
N ARG A 357 27.36 0.68 -2.75
CA ARG A 357 26.62 1.80 -3.36
C ARG A 357 25.66 2.43 -2.34
N VAL A 358 25.62 3.76 -2.32
CA VAL A 358 24.74 4.56 -1.46
C VAL A 358 23.66 5.17 -2.35
N ALA A 359 22.43 5.23 -1.86
CA ALA A 359 21.35 5.93 -2.56
C ALA A 359 21.53 7.45 -2.45
N THR A 360 21.32 8.15 -3.55
CA THR A 360 21.42 9.62 -3.65
C THR A 360 20.04 10.22 -3.88
N HIS A 361 19.79 11.42 -3.36
CA HIS A 361 18.57 12.16 -3.66
C HIS A 361 18.55 12.64 -5.12
N ILE A 362 17.54 12.22 -5.88
CA ILE A 362 17.41 12.47 -7.32
C ILE A 362 16.16 13.31 -7.59
N VAL A 363 16.31 14.28 -8.50
CA VAL A 363 15.20 15.02 -9.10
C VAL A 363 14.95 14.41 -10.47
N ASN A 364 13.77 13.85 -10.69
CA ASN A 364 13.46 13.07 -11.90
C ASN A 364 12.93 13.99 -13.01
N PRO A 365 13.51 13.96 -14.23
CA PRO A 365 13.12 14.87 -15.30
C PRO A 365 11.67 14.73 -15.74
N GLN A 366 11.03 13.56 -15.57
CA GLN A 366 9.60 13.39 -15.84
C GLN A 366 8.75 14.28 -14.92
N THR A 367 9.07 14.30 -13.62
CA THR A 367 8.41 15.14 -12.62
C THR A 367 8.71 16.62 -12.87
N THR A 368 9.96 16.97 -13.18
CA THR A 368 10.33 18.38 -13.47
C THR A 368 9.62 18.91 -14.73
N GLU A 369 9.52 18.11 -15.80
CA GLU A 369 8.77 18.45 -17.03
C GLU A 369 7.27 18.63 -16.72
N PHE A 370 6.67 17.67 -16.01
CA PHE A 370 5.26 17.70 -15.62
C PHE A 370 4.91 18.91 -14.75
N CYS A 371 5.72 19.18 -13.73
CA CYS A 371 5.53 20.33 -12.85
C CYS A 371 5.71 21.66 -13.58
N ALA A 372 6.69 21.78 -14.48
CA ALA A 372 6.89 22.97 -15.29
C ALA A 372 5.71 23.24 -16.24
N ARG A 373 5.17 22.19 -16.89
CA ARG A 373 4.04 22.30 -17.84
C ARG A 373 2.72 22.69 -17.18
N LEU A 374 2.48 22.25 -15.94
CA LEU A 374 1.23 22.50 -15.21
C LEU A 374 1.32 23.61 -14.14
N GLY A 375 2.52 24.16 -13.89
CA GLY A 375 2.77 25.18 -12.87
C GLY A 375 2.66 24.65 -11.44
N LEU A 376 3.05 23.39 -11.22
CA LEU A 376 3.10 22.69 -9.92
C LEU A 376 4.49 22.86 -9.26
N VAL A 377 4.64 22.32 -8.05
CA VAL A 377 5.91 22.27 -7.32
C VAL A 377 6.59 20.93 -7.60
N ASP A 378 7.85 20.93 -8.07
CA ASP A 378 8.67 19.71 -8.03
C ASP A 378 9.12 19.47 -6.58
N LEU A 379 8.55 18.45 -5.95
CA LEU A 379 8.75 18.12 -4.53
C LEU A 379 10.24 17.88 -4.22
N ASN A 380 10.95 17.14 -5.08
CA ASN A 380 12.34 16.81 -4.86
C ASN A 380 13.24 18.02 -5.13
N ALA A 381 12.95 18.82 -6.14
CA ALA A 381 13.70 20.06 -6.36
C ALA A 381 13.56 21.01 -5.17
N LYS A 382 12.36 21.14 -4.60
CA LYS A 382 12.11 22.00 -3.42
C LYS A 382 12.76 21.46 -2.14
N ILE A 383 12.72 20.14 -1.90
CA ILE A 383 13.45 19.51 -0.78
C ILE A 383 14.95 19.83 -0.90
N ARG A 384 15.56 19.62 -2.06
CA ARG A 384 16.98 19.89 -2.28
C ARG A 384 17.37 21.36 -2.03
N GLN A 385 16.56 22.30 -2.51
CA GLN A 385 16.78 23.74 -2.28
C GLN A 385 16.82 24.06 -0.77
N HIS A 386 15.90 23.47 0.00
CA HIS A 386 15.84 23.63 1.46
C HIS A 386 17.05 23.03 2.20
N GLU A 387 17.79 22.11 1.57
CA GLU A 387 19.09 21.63 2.07
C GLU A 387 20.23 22.59 1.74
N GLU A 388 20.26 23.08 0.50
CA GLU A 388 21.30 24.01 0.00
C GLU A 388 21.22 25.37 0.70
N GLU A 389 20.02 25.80 1.11
CA GLU A 389 19.77 26.98 1.95
C GLU A 389 20.03 26.74 3.45
N GLY A 390 20.17 25.47 3.87
CA GLY A 390 20.57 25.07 5.22
C GLY A 390 19.47 25.10 6.30
N ASP A 391 18.22 25.39 5.91
CA ASP A 391 17.11 25.73 6.82
C ASP A 391 16.43 24.49 7.46
N ILE A 392 17.16 23.37 7.59
CA ILE A 392 16.60 22.07 7.98
C ILE A 392 16.36 22.01 9.50
N ASP A 393 15.12 21.73 9.92
CA ASP A 393 14.78 21.28 11.28
C ASP A 393 15.40 19.89 11.58
N ILE A 394 16.71 19.82 11.80
CA ILE A 394 17.39 18.65 12.39
C ILE A 394 17.55 18.91 13.89
N THR A 395 16.42 18.88 14.61
CA THR A 395 16.37 19.04 16.08
C THR A 395 15.53 17.92 16.71
N GLU A 396 16.24 16.93 17.26
CA GLU A 396 15.94 16.34 18.57
C GLU A 396 14.56 15.66 18.77
N ASP A 397 14.28 14.58 18.04
CA ASP A 397 13.28 13.55 18.43
C ASP A 397 13.92 12.38 19.24
N ASN A 398 15.20 12.50 19.65
CA ASN A 398 15.99 11.43 20.29
C ASN A 398 16.73 11.91 21.56
N GLU A 399 16.04 12.39 22.61
CA GLU A 399 16.50 12.32 24.02
C GLU A 399 15.44 12.79 25.06
N ALA A 400 14.20 12.28 25.02
CA ALA A 400 13.24 12.47 26.12
C ALA A 400 12.10 11.42 26.13
N ASP A 401 12.22 10.38 26.96
CA ASP A 401 11.12 9.84 27.79
C ASP A 401 11.58 8.63 28.64
N SER A 402 12.04 8.92 29.86
CA SER A 402 12.24 7.93 30.92
C SER A 402 12.09 8.61 32.27
N ILE A 403 11.47 7.92 33.25
CA ILE A 403 10.85 8.49 34.45
C ILE A 403 9.56 9.28 34.10
N GLY A 404 8.33 8.86 34.45
CA GLY A 404 7.92 7.61 35.08
C GLY A 404 7.28 7.73 36.47
N SER A 405 6.22 8.53 36.66
CA SER A 405 5.30 8.35 37.80
C SER A 405 3.90 8.99 37.64
N ALA A 406 2.88 8.17 37.92
CA ALA A 406 1.61 8.51 38.59
C ALA A 406 0.56 9.47 37.95
N GLU A 407 -0.52 8.85 37.46
CA GLU A 407 -1.92 9.22 37.74
C GLU A 407 -2.47 10.60 37.29
N ASP A 408 -2.90 10.68 36.02
CA ASP A 408 -4.04 11.54 35.61
C ASP A 408 -5.23 10.68 35.11
N PRO A 409 -6.38 10.65 35.81
CA PRO A 409 -7.53 9.81 35.47
C PRO A 409 -8.50 10.49 34.48
N GLY A 410 -8.04 10.84 33.28
CA GLY A 410 -8.83 11.59 32.29
C GLY A 410 -8.89 11.02 30.86
N GLU A 411 -7.75 10.65 30.27
CA GLU A 411 -7.65 10.52 28.81
C GLU A 411 -7.92 9.11 28.26
N TYR A 412 -9.02 8.98 27.51
CA TYR A 412 -9.23 7.83 26.62
C TYR A 412 -8.39 7.99 25.34
N SER A 413 -7.11 7.60 25.41
CA SER A 413 -6.28 7.46 24.20
C SER A 413 -6.95 6.48 23.23
N THR A 414 -7.31 6.98 22.05
CA THR A 414 -7.78 6.16 20.92
C THR A 414 -6.63 5.73 20.00
N ASP A 415 -5.38 5.74 20.47
CA ASP A 415 -4.27 5.21 19.69
C ASP A 415 -4.26 3.68 19.70
N THR A 416 -4.95 3.11 18.71
CA THR A 416 -5.02 1.67 18.48
C THR A 416 -3.80 1.10 17.74
N SER A 417 -2.76 1.91 17.46
CA SER A 417 -1.52 1.38 16.86
C SER A 417 -0.82 0.37 17.78
N LEU A 418 -0.79 0.63 19.09
CA LEU A 418 -0.30 -0.29 20.12
C LEU A 418 -1.26 -1.47 20.44
N LEU A 419 -2.48 -1.47 19.88
CA LEU A 419 -3.46 -2.55 20.04
C LEU A 419 -3.52 -3.51 18.84
N SER A 420 -2.81 -3.20 17.76
CA SER A 420 -2.59 -4.11 16.61
C SER A 420 -1.33 -4.97 16.81
N THR A 421 -1.23 -5.62 17.98
CA THR A 421 -0.18 -6.63 18.29
C THR A 421 -0.43 -7.99 17.64
N SER A 422 -1.42 -8.07 16.76
CA SER A 422 -1.75 -9.16 15.85
C SER A 422 -0.70 -9.30 14.74
N ILE A 423 0.51 -9.72 15.12
CA ILE A 423 1.61 -10.03 14.20
C ILE A 423 1.10 -10.95 13.07
N ASN A 424 0.97 -10.41 11.87
CA ASN A 424 0.63 -11.14 10.65
C ASN A 424 1.82 -12.03 10.26
N PRO A 425 1.80 -13.36 10.45
CA PRO A 425 2.98 -14.21 10.25
C PRO A 425 3.31 -14.46 8.77
N ASP A 426 2.44 -14.04 7.84
CA ASP A 426 2.74 -14.00 6.40
C ASP A 426 3.49 -12.73 5.98
N GLU A 427 3.40 -11.68 6.78
CA GLU A 427 4.11 -10.42 6.59
C GLU A 427 5.45 -10.44 7.32
N ILE A 428 6.37 -9.62 6.86
CA ILE A 428 7.64 -9.42 7.55
C ILE A 428 7.41 -8.30 8.57
N ALA A 429 7.07 -8.65 9.81
CA ALA A 429 6.93 -7.65 10.87
C ALA A 429 8.18 -6.75 10.92
N LEU A 430 7.95 -5.44 10.89
CA LEU A 430 8.96 -4.37 10.91
C LEU A 430 9.08 -3.72 12.30
N GLU A 431 8.73 -4.48 13.34
CA GLU A 431 9.12 -4.21 14.73
C GLU A 431 10.65 -4.27 14.86
N ASP A 432 11.20 -3.61 15.89
CA ASP A 432 12.61 -3.24 15.91
C ASP A 432 13.54 -4.42 16.21
N ASP A 433 13.98 -5.10 15.15
CA ASP A 433 15.19 -5.94 15.14
C ASP A 433 16.40 -5.03 15.49
N ASP A 434 16.81 -5.08 16.75
CA ASP A 434 18.10 -4.58 17.26
C ASP A 434 19.25 -5.51 16.79
N ASP A 435 19.54 -5.45 15.48
CA ASP A 435 20.76 -6.03 14.92
C ASP A 435 21.98 -5.26 15.48
N GLN A 436 22.66 -5.87 16.45
CA GLN A 436 23.82 -5.31 17.16
C GLN A 436 25.07 -5.26 16.27
N GLU A 437 25.59 -4.06 15.99
CA GLU A 437 26.97 -3.83 15.53
C GLU A 437 27.65 -2.83 16.50
N ASP A 438 28.87 -3.14 16.94
CA ASP A 438 29.61 -2.41 17.99
C ASP A 438 30.06 -1.00 17.56
N GLU A 439 29.96 0.01 18.45
CA GLU A 439 31.05 0.96 18.80
C GLU A 439 30.68 1.87 20.02
N GLY A 440 31.65 2.18 20.88
CA GLY A 440 31.81 3.52 21.52
C GLY A 440 30.97 3.95 22.73
N MET A 441 31.54 3.88 23.95
CA MET A 441 31.00 4.48 25.20
C MET A 441 30.81 6.01 25.18
N ALA A 442 29.73 6.51 25.85
CA ALA A 442 29.82 7.55 26.90
C ALA A 442 28.49 7.70 27.69
N GLU A 443 28.56 7.83 29.03
CA GLU A 443 27.40 8.12 29.90
C GLU A 443 27.40 9.58 30.40
N LYS A 444 26.22 10.19 30.61
CA LYS A 444 26.00 11.19 31.69
C LYS A 444 24.52 11.44 32.01
N LEU A 445 24.27 11.98 33.22
CA LEU A 445 22.95 12.16 33.84
C LEU A 445 22.69 13.65 34.18
N GLY A 446 21.41 14.07 34.18
CA GLY A 446 20.95 15.36 34.73
C GLY A 446 19.42 15.50 34.67
N GLU A 447 18.78 16.02 35.73
CA GLU A 447 17.31 16.10 35.88
C GLU A 447 16.71 17.51 35.64
N PRO A 448 15.41 17.66 35.28
CA PRO A 448 14.81 18.91 34.79
C PRO A 448 13.82 19.63 35.75
N SER A 449 13.28 20.79 35.33
CA SER A 449 12.11 21.50 35.92
C SER A 449 11.52 22.55 34.95
N PRO A 450 10.24 23.00 35.08
CA PRO A 450 9.35 23.11 33.90
C PRO A 450 8.58 24.46 33.70
N ASP A 451 7.53 24.37 32.84
CA ASP A 451 6.33 25.23 32.65
C ASP A 451 6.33 26.36 31.61
N TYR A 452 5.61 26.16 30.48
CA TYR A 452 4.25 26.73 30.23
C TYR A 452 3.79 26.57 28.76
N THR A 453 2.56 26.06 28.53
CA THR A 453 1.86 26.00 27.22
C THR A 453 0.34 26.20 27.38
N PRO A 454 -0.39 26.53 26.29
CA PRO A 454 -1.84 26.30 26.23
C PRO A 454 -2.33 25.60 24.94
N ASP A 455 -3.37 24.77 25.11
CA ASP A 455 -4.00 23.83 24.17
C ASP A 455 -4.43 24.30 22.77
N LEU A 456 -4.60 23.32 21.86
CA LEU A 456 -5.87 23.09 21.13
C LEU A 456 -5.88 21.73 20.37
N SER A 457 -6.53 20.71 20.93
CA SER A 457 -6.66 19.37 20.31
C SER A 457 -7.97 19.18 19.51
N ILE A 458 -7.91 18.59 18.32
CA ILE A 458 -9.09 18.30 17.48
C ILE A 458 -9.39 16.79 17.42
N ASN A 459 -10.62 16.43 17.80
CA ASN A 459 -11.08 15.06 18.05
C ASN A 459 -11.63 14.37 16.76
N PHE A 460 -11.14 13.15 16.46
CA PHE A 460 -11.59 12.32 15.32
C PHE A 460 -12.90 11.54 15.58
N SER A 461 -13.80 12.06 16.42
CA SER A 461 -15.02 11.38 16.89
C SER A 461 -16.06 11.08 15.80
N ASN A 462 -16.00 11.75 14.65
CA ASN A 462 -17.14 11.89 13.74
C ASN A 462 -17.30 10.77 12.68
N ILE A 463 -16.53 9.67 12.79
CA ILE A 463 -16.65 8.47 11.94
C ILE A 463 -17.26 7.29 12.75
N ARG A 464 -17.89 7.56 13.91
CA ARG A 464 -18.50 6.54 14.79
C ARG A 464 -19.97 6.18 14.48
N VAL A 465 -20.49 6.54 13.30
CA VAL A 465 -21.85 6.15 12.86
C VAL A 465 -21.78 4.89 12.00
N LEU A 466 -21.77 3.72 12.64
CA LEU A 466 -22.19 2.48 12.00
C LEU A 466 -23.72 2.52 11.84
N PRO A 467 -24.29 1.98 10.74
CA PRO A 467 -25.74 1.78 10.65
C PRO A 467 -26.17 0.69 11.65
N ASP A 468 -27.33 0.88 12.30
CA ASP A 468 -27.84 -0.01 13.37
C ASP A 468 -28.00 -1.48 12.94
N SER A 469 -28.04 -1.77 11.64
CA SER A 469 -28.06 -3.11 11.07
C SER A 469 -26.74 -3.90 11.20
N MET A 470 -25.68 -3.30 11.76
CA MET A 470 -24.35 -3.93 11.88
C MET A 470 -23.90 -4.26 13.32
N ALA A 471 -24.77 -4.09 14.32
CA ALA A 471 -24.51 -4.56 15.69
C ALA A 471 -24.51 -6.11 15.72
N VAL A 472 -23.33 -6.72 15.87
CA VAL A 472 -23.20 -8.18 15.92
C VAL A 472 -23.56 -8.69 17.31
N SER A 473 -24.78 -9.23 17.46
CA SER A 473 -25.17 -9.91 18.69
C SER A 473 -24.30 -11.14 18.95
N SER A 474 -23.76 -11.24 20.16
CA SER A 474 -23.21 -12.50 20.69
C SER A 474 -24.36 -13.38 21.15
N ASP A 475 -24.81 -14.29 20.28
CA ASP A 475 -25.34 -15.62 20.63
C ASP A 475 -25.97 -16.26 19.38
N ASP A 476 -25.34 -17.31 18.84
CA ASP A 476 -26.02 -18.40 18.13
C ASP A 476 -25.03 -19.56 17.92
N ALA A 477 -25.09 -20.55 18.81
CA ALA A 477 -24.12 -21.65 18.91
C ALA A 477 -24.75 -23.05 18.73
N THR A 478 -25.85 -23.15 17.98
CA THR A 478 -26.47 -24.42 17.56
C THR A 478 -27.19 -24.28 16.21
N ASP A 479 -26.63 -24.85 15.15
CA ASP A 479 -27.32 -25.93 14.43
C ASP A 479 -26.30 -26.79 13.64
N SER A 480 -26.79 -27.83 12.98
CA SER A 480 -26.05 -29.02 12.57
C SER A 480 -26.44 -29.51 11.17
N THR A 481 -25.52 -30.24 10.53
CA THR A 481 -25.74 -31.16 9.39
C THR A 481 -26.62 -30.68 8.23
N ASN A 482 -25.98 -30.39 7.08
CA ASN A 482 -26.05 -31.25 5.89
C ASN A 482 -25.19 -30.67 4.75
N ASP A 483 -24.37 -31.52 4.12
CA ASP A 483 -23.92 -31.43 2.71
C ASP A 483 -22.97 -32.61 2.39
N GLU A 484 -23.55 -33.81 2.30
CA GLU A 484 -23.01 -34.90 1.48
C GLU A 484 -24.10 -35.33 0.49
N LEU A 485 -23.77 -35.36 -0.81
CA LEU A 485 -24.29 -36.22 -1.89
C LEU A 485 -24.05 -35.54 -3.25
N ASP A 486 -22.99 -35.92 -3.96
CA ASP A 486 -23.17 -36.60 -5.27
C ASP A 486 -21.83 -37.08 -5.87
N ARG A 487 -21.62 -38.40 -5.87
CA ARG A 487 -21.15 -39.19 -7.02
C ARG A 487 -20.91 -40.66 -6.67
N SER A 488 -21.80 -41.50 -7.18
CA SER A 488 -21.56 -42.92 -7.43
C SER A 488 -20.51 -43.12 -8.56
N GLU A 489 -19.94 -44.30 -8.84
CA GLU A 489 -20.34 -45.66 -8.46
C GLU A 489 -19.18 -46.68 -8.58
N SER A 490 -19.41 -47.90 -8.05
CA SER A 490 -18.89 -49.21 -8.53
C SER A 490 -17.61 -49.85 -7.93
N SER A 491 -17.69 -51.19 -7.85
CA SER A 491 -16.67 -52.22 -7.59
C SER A 491 -16.17 -52.46 -6.15
N GLN A 492 -16.17 -53.74 -5.76
CA GLN A 492 -15.85 -54.28 -4.44
C GLN A 492 -14.51 -55.03 -4.48
N THR A 493 -13.80 -55.15 -3.35
CA THR A 493 -13.19 -56.44 -2.90
C THR A 493 -12.71 -56.36 -1.44
N GLU A 494 -12.54 -57.51 -0.79
CA GLU A 494 -12.36 -57.66 0.66
C GLU A 494 -10.88 -57.84 1.09
N GLY A 495 -10.57 -57.63 2.38
CA GLY A 495 -9.24 -57.93 2.94
C GLY A 495 -9.05 -57.55 4.42
N GLU A 496 -9.35 -58.47 5.35
CA GLU A 496 -9.06 -58.31 6.79
C GLU A 496 -7.57 -58.56 7.12
N GLY A 497 -6.99 -57.96 8.18
CA GLY A 497 -5.53 -58.08 8.37
C GLY A 497 -4.76 -57.69 9.64
N LYS A 498 -5.36 -57.61 10.85
CA LYS A 498 -4.66 -57.57 12.17
C LYS A 498 -3.84 -56.31 12.57
N GLN A 499 -3.69 -56.14 13.89
CA GLN A 499 -3.02 -55.04 14.61
C GLN A 499 -1.61 -55.41 15.10
N SER A 500 -0.80 -54.42 15.48
CA SER A 500 0.30 -54.60 16.44
C SER A 500 0.53 -53.32 17.27
N ASN A 501 0.63 -53.47 18.60
CA ASN A 501 0.77 -52.36 19.57
C ASN A 501 2.23 -52.20 20.04
N ARG A 502 2.64 -50.97 20.43
CA ARG A 502 3.63 -50.73 21.50
C ARG A 502 3.48 -49.32 22.15
N PRO A 503 3.78 -49.11 23.45
CA PRO A 503 3.14 -48.02 24.23
C PRO A 503 4.09 -47.06 24.99
N LEU A 504 3.47 -46.19 25.80
CA LEU A 504 3.93 -44.90 26.40
C LEU A 504 4.90 -44.93 27.62
N LYS A 505 5.69 -43.84 27.76
CA LYS A 505 6.20 -43.13 28.99
C LYS A 505 6.74 -41.75 28.56
N ARG A 506 6.57 -40.56 29.17
CA ARG A 506 5.88 -40.00 30.38
C ARG A 506 6.76 -39.70 31.64
N MET A 507 6.70 -38.44 32.11
CA MET A 507 7.23 -37.83 33.37
C MET A 507 8.76 -37.54 33.44
N SER A 508 9.29 -36.45 34.03
CA SER A 508 8.68 -35.20 34.61
C SER A 508 9.72 -34.12 35.00
N ASN A 509 9.25 -32.88 35.20
CA ASN A 509 9.78 -31.75 36.01
C ASN A 509 10.85 -30.74 35.51
N GLU A 510 10.53 -29.47 35.86
CA GLU A 510 11.38 -28.34 36.30
C GLU A 510 12.15 -27.42 35.32
N ASN A 511 11.68 -26.16 35.31
CA ASN A 511 12.39 -24.88 35.30
C ASN A 511 13.47 -24.58 34.22
N GLY A 512 13.05 -23.83 33.20
CA GLY A 512 13.91 -23.02 32.34
C GLY A 512 13.08 -21.94 31.62
N SER A 513 13.61 -20.71 31.50
CA SER A 513 12.90 -19.58 30.86
C SER A 513 12.82 -19.74 29.34
N GLY A 514 11.70 -20.25 28.83
CA GLY A 514 11.49 -20.53 27.42
C GLY A 514 10.90 -19.35 26.64
N GLY A 515 11.75 -18.56 25.97
CA GLY A 515 11.31 -17.59 24.96
C GLY A 515 10.64 -18.28 23.76
N VAL A 516 9.51 -17.74 23.28
CA VAL A 516 8.68 -18.38 22.24
C VAL A 516 9.33 -18.23 20.86
N LYS A 517 10.06 -19.25 20.39
CA LYS A 517 10.61 -19.28 19.03
C LYS A 517 9.53 -19.54 17.98
N ILE A 518 8.93 -18.47 17.46
CA ILE A 518 8.00 -18.51 16.32
C ILE A 518 8.76 -18.89 15.04
N LYS A 519 8.60 -20.13 14.57
CA LYS A 519 9.07 -20.54 13.23
C LYS A 519 8.11 -20.03 12.15
N ARG A 520 8.46 -18.94 11.44
CA ARG A 520 7.72 -18.50 10.25
C ARG A 520 7.81 -19.56 9.15
N ARG A 521 6.65 -19.92 8.58
CA ARG A 521 6.47 -21.09 7.68
C ARG A 521 7.19 -20.94 6.33
N ASN A 522 7.56 -19.73 5.94
CA ASN A 522 8.05 -19.40 4.60
C ASN A 522 9.59 -19.39 4.48
N GLN A 523 10.34 -19.51 5.59
CA GLN A 523 11.80 -19.35 5.59
C GLN A 523 12.54 -20.41 4.72
N ALA A 524 11.97 -21.60 4.56
CA ALA A 524 12.53 -22.67 3.74
C ALA A 524 12.31 -22.49 2.22
N ILE A 525 11.51 -21.50 1.79
CA ILE A 525 11.20 -21.24 0.37
C ILE A 525 12.27 -20.35 -0.29
N TYR A 526 12.96 -19.53 0.51
CA TYR A 526 14.00 -18.60 0.04
C TYR A 526 15.43 -19.12 0.22
N GLN A 527 15.61 -20.37 0.66
CA GLN A 527 16.91 -21.03 0.64
C GLN A 527 17.18 -21.61 -0.74
N ALA A 528 17.83 -20.82 -1.60
CA ALA A 528 18.48 -21.35 -2.78
C ALA A 528 19.53 -22.40 -2.35
N LYS A 529 19.47 -23.58 -2.96
CA LYS A 529 20.54 -24.58 -2.89
C LYS A 529 21.50 -24.33 -4.05
N ASP A 530 22.53 -23.55 -3.79
CA ASP A 530 23.76 -23.59 -4.59
C ASP A 530 24.66 -24.68 -3.99
N ASP A 531 24.50 -25.93 -4.45
CA ASP A 531 25.33 -27.11 -4.10
C ASP A 531 24.89 -28.33 -4.92
N GLU A 532 25.29 -28.42 -6.20
CA GLU A 532 25.37 -29.65 -7.05
C GLU A 532 25.84 -29.28 -8.48
N ASP A 533 27.17 -29.35 -8.75
CA ASP A 533 27.85 -29.64 -10.06
C ASP A 533 29.30 -29.04 -10.18
N GLU A 534 30.27 -29.55 -9.38
CA GLU A 534 31.65 -29.97 -9.79
C GLU A 534 32.50 -30.46 -8.59
#